data_AF-A0AAD2QBF5-F1
#
_entry.id   AF-A0AAD2QBF5-F1
#
_cell.length_a   1.000
_cell.length_b   1.000
_cell.length_c   1.000
_cell.angle_alpha   90.00
_cell.angle_beta   90.00
_cell.angle_gamma   90.00
#
_symmetry.space_group_name_H-M   'P 1'
#
loop_
_entity.id
_entity.type
_entity.pdbx_description
1 polymer ?
#
loop_
_entity_poly.entity_id
_entity_poly.type
_entity_poly.pdbx_seq_one_letter_code
_entity_poly.pdbx_strand_id
1 'polypeptide(L)'
;MKQTPPAAVGRRHLLEISASAAGVIALSACSGSPPEPGKGRPDTTPEQEVPVTAPEDLMREHGVLKRILLIYREGIRRLQADDQSPAPALNESAQIIRRFIEDYHGQLEEQYVFPKLEQAGKLTDITSVLRTQHQRGRVLTDRVLAATTAAAAFDQPARDTLAQDMAAYIRMFEPHEAREDTVVFPALRDVMSAVEFRDMAETFEDEEHRRFGEAGFQSVVDKVADIEKSLGIYDLSQFTPS
;
A
#
# COMPACT_ATOMS: atom_id res chain seq x y z
N MET A 1 17.60 -55.69 30.87
CA MET A 1 17.26 -55.17 32.21
C MET A 1 17.35 -53.64 32.20
N LYS A 2 16.19 -52.99 32.12
CA LYS A 2 15.72 -51.86 32.96
C LYS A 2 14.23 -51.72 32.65
N GLN A 3 13.44 -51.55 33.69
CA GLN A 3 12.01 -51.84 33.80
C GLN A 3 11.10 -50.89 32.99
N THR A 4 10.04 -51.46 32.42
CA THR A 4 8.76 -50.87 31.95
C THR A 4 7.81 -50.59 33.14
N PRO A 5 6.54 -50.09 33.01
CA PRO A 5 5.82 -49.28 31.99
C PRO A 5 4.92 -48.17 32.67
N PRO A 6 3.66 -47.85 32.28
CA PRO A 6 3.21 -46.98 31.19
C PRO A 6 2.13 -45.91 31.56
N ALA A 7 1.64 -45.25 30.51
CA ALA A 7 0.26 -44.76 30.27
C ALA A 7 -0.18 -43.42 30.91
N ALA A 8 -1.17 -42.69 30.40
CA ALA A 8 -1.76 -42.43 29.08
C ALA A 8 -2.97 -41.50 29.36
N VAL A 9 -3.41 -40.73 28.35
CA VAL A 9 -4.75 -40.09 28.24
C VAL A 9 -5.02 -38.94 29.24
N GLY A 10 -5.63 -37.80 28.92
CA GLY A 10 -6.26 -37.30 27.70
C GLY A 10 -7.35 -36.29 28.07
N ARG A 11 -7.44 -35.21 27.29
CA ARG A 11 -8.63 -34.45 26.85
C ARG A 11 -9.80 -34.19 27.84
N ARG A 12 -10.11 -32.88 27.95
CA ARG A 12 -11.41 -32.18 27.75
C ARG A 12 -11.98 -31.43 28.96
N HIS A 13 -12.42 -30.21 28.62
CA HIS A 13 -13.57 -29.42 29.11
C HIS A 13 -13.78 -29.27 30.61
N LEU A 14 -13.79 -28.01 31.06
CA LEU A 14 -14.67 -27.58 32.13
C LEU A 14 -15.45 -26.33 31.67
N LEU A 15 -16.73 -26.56 31.42
CA LEU A 15 -17.81 -25.57 31.43
C LEU A 15 -18.10 -25.20 32.90
N GLU A 16 -18.46 -23.92 33.06
CA GLU A 16 -19.49 -23.33 33.95
C GLU A 16 -19.84 -23.97 35.30
N ILE A 17 -20.06 -23.11 36.31
CA ILE A 17 -21.36 -22.90 37.03
C ILE A 17 -21.12 -22.17 38.38
N SER A 18 -21.80 -21.00 38.52
CA SER A 18 -22.50 -20.46 39.72
C SER A 18 -21.72 -20.08 40.99
N ALA A 19 -22.18 -19.22 41.90
CA ALA A 19 -23.19 -18.14 41.95
C ALA A 19 -23.01 -17.41 43.31
N SER A 20 -23.39 -16.12 43.33
CA SER A 20 -23.99 -15.36 44.43
C SER A 20 -23.27 -15.18 45.79
N ALA A 21 -22.99 -13.92 46.12
CA ALA A 21 -23.15 -13.40 47.48
C ALA A 21 -23.80 -12.00 47.46
N ALA A 22 -24.81 -11.85 48.30
CA ALA A 22 -25.76 -10.74 48.37
C ALA A 22 -25.21 -9.49 49.05
N GLY A 23 -25.72 -8.32 48.65
CA GLY A 23 -25.59 -7.05 49.36
C GLY A 23 -26.81 -6.18 49.09
N VAL A 24 -27.74 -6.16 50.04
CA VAL A 24 -28.94 -5.31 50.04
C VAL A 24 -28.62 -4.00 50.75
N ILE A 25 -28.86 -2.84 50.11
CA ILE A 25 -29.18 -1.57 50.79
C ILE A 25 -30.33 -0.89 50.04
N ALA A 26 -31.25 -0.34 50.82
CA ALA A 26 -32.64 -0.02 50.50
C ALA A 26 -32.89 1.27 49.69
N LEU A 27 -33.93 1.15 48.85
CA LEU A 27 -34.98 2.09 48.45
C LEU A 27 -34.84 3.59 48.78
N SER A 28 -34.95 4.40 47.71
CA SER A 28 -35.75 5.62 47.74
C SER A 28 -36.64 5.67 46.50
N ALA A 29 -37.94 5.73 46.73
CA ALA A 29 -38.98 5.81 45.72
C ALA A 29 -39.14 7.26 45.25
N CYS A 30 -39.06 7.48 43.93
CA CYS A 30 -39.69 8.61 43.27
C CYS A 30 -40.59 8.04 42.16
N SER A 31 -41.89 8.23 42.36
CA SER A 31 -42.96 7.86 41.44
C SER A 31 -42.77 8.54 40.08
N GLY A 32 -42.72 7.74 39.02
CA GLY A 32 -42.79 8.20 37.63
C GLY A 32 -43.32 7.07 36.76
N SER A 33 -44.46 7.29 36.10
CA SER A 33 -45.09 6.36 35.17
C SER A 33 -44.12 5.94 34.05
N PRO A 34 -44.23 4.71 33.50
CA PRO A 34 -43.47 4.35 32.31
C PRO A 34 -43.90 5.22 31.12
N PRO A 35 -42.96 5.74 30.30
CA PRO A 35 -43.33 6.52 29.13
C PRO A 35 -44.00 5.62 28.09
N GLU A 36 -45.06 6.13 27.48
CA GLU A 36 -45.70 5.56 26.30
C GLU A 36 -44.71 5.37 25.13
N PRO A 37 -44.99 4.49 24.16
CA PRO A 37 -44.17 4.30 22.97
C PRO A 37 -44.26 5.55 22.08
N GLY A 38 -43.42 6.53 22.39
CA GLY A 38 -43.25 7.76 21.63
C GLY A 38 -42.45 7.52 20.35
N LYS A 39 -43.15 7.67 19.23
CA LYS A 39 -42.71 8.20 17.92
C LYS A 39 -41.23 8.01 17.54
N GLY A 40 -41.07 7.24 16.47
CA GLY A 40 -39.95 7.19 15.53
C GLY A 40 -38.74 8.06 15.87
N ARG A 41 -37.65 7.36 16.21
CA ARG A 41 -36.28 7.86 16.17
C ARG A 41 -36.05 8.59 14.83
N PRO A 42 -35.37 9.75 14.79
CA PRO A 42 -35.11 10.42 13.53
C PRO A 42 -34.33 9.49 12.62
N ASP A 43 -34.73 9.54 11.35
CA ASP A 43 -34.08 8.95 10.19
C ASP A 43 -32.56 8.91 10.40
N THR A 44 -32.00 7.70 10.52
CA THR A 44 -30.57 7.49 10.33
C THR A 44 -30.32 7.79 8.87
N THR A 45 -29.90 9.03 8.57
CA THR A 45 -29.25 9.34 7.31
C THR A 45 -28.25 8.21 7.05
N PRO A 46 -28.27 7.54 5.88
CA PRO A 46 -27.26 6.55 5.58
C PRO A 46 -25.91 7.21 5.84
N GLU A 47 -25.06 6.58 6.66
CA GLU A 47 -23.68 7.02 6.82
C GLU A 47 -23.11 7.11 5.41
N GLN A 48 -22.96 8.34 4.90
CA GLN A 48 -22.31 8.56 3.61
C GLN A 48 -20.91 8.02 3.80
N GLU A 49 -20.56 6.96 3.07
CA GLU A 49 -19.19 6.49 2.97
C GLU A 49 -18.31 7.71 2.68
N VAL A 50 -17.27 7.90 3.49
CA VAL A 50 -16.31 8.98 3.27
C VAL A 50 -15.57 8.59 1.99
N PRO A 51 -15.77 9.31 0.87
CA PRO A 51 -15.14 8.95 -0.39
C PRO A 51 -13.62 9.10 -0.25
N VAL A 52 -12.89 8.18 -0.86
CA VAL A 52 -11.43 8.25 -0.92
C VAL A 52 -11.05 9.52 -1.69
N THR A 53 -10.08 10.25 -1.16
CA THR A 53 -9.65 11.51 -1.78
C THR A 53 -8.54 11.28 -2.79
N ALA A 54 -8.40 12.16 -3.79
CA ALA A 54 -7.34 12.06 -4.79
C ALA A 54 -5.93 11.85 -4.19
N PRO A 55 -5.48 12.62 -3.17
CA PRO A 55 -4.22 12.32 -2.50
C PRO A 55 -4.18 10.99 -1.74
N GLU A 56 -5.30 10.55 -1.17
CA GLU A 56 -5.35 9.26 -0.49
C GLU A 56 -5.15 8.10 -1.48
N ASP A 57 -5.73 8.16 -2.68
CA ASP A 57 -5.47 7.17 -3.73
C ASP A 57 -4.01 7.17 -4.17
N LEU A 58 -3.43 8.34 -4.47
CA LEU A 58 -2.01 8.45 -4.80
C LEU A 58 -1.10 7.91 -3.68
N MET A 59 -1.44 8.16 -2.41
CA MET A 59 -0.70 7.63 -1.26
C MET A 59 -0.84 6.10 -1.11
N ARG A 60 -2.01 5.53 -1.43
CA ARG A 60 -2.21 4.07 -1.48
C ARG A 60 -1.35 3.44 -2.57
N GLU A 61 -1.23 4.11 -3.72
CA GLU A 61 -0.37 3.71 -4.83
C GLU A 61 1.13 3.80 -4.47
N HIS A 62 1.54 4.82 -3.72
CA HIS A 62 2.88 4.83 -3.09
C HIS A 62 3.09 3.65 -2.14
N GLY A 63 2.05 3.19 -1.44
CA GLY A 63 2.09 1.96 -0.65
C GLY A 63 2.47 0.72 -1.48
N VAL A 64 1.95 0.62 -2.71
CA VAL A 64 2.33 -0.42 -3.68
C VAL A 64 3.79 -0.26 -4.10
N LEU A 65 4.23 0.97 -4.43
CA LEU A 65 5.61 1.25 -4.81
C LEU A 65 6.60 0.86 -3.69
N LYS A 66 6.33 1.25 -2.44
CA LYS A 66 7.14 0.92 -1.26
C LYS A 66 7.39 -0.59 -1.13
N ARG A 67 6.36 -1.41 -1.39
CA ARG A 67 6.46 -2.87 -1.39
C ARG A 67 7.34 -3.39 -2.53
N ILE A 68 7.22 -2.80 -3.73
CA ILE A 68 8.13 -3.12 -4.85
C ILE A 68 9.58 -2.73 -4.53
N LEU A 69 9.82 -1.62 -3.81
CA LEU A 69 11.16 -1.28 -3.35
C LEU A 69 11.74 -2.32 -2.38
N LEU A 70 10.91 -3.00 -1.57
CA LEU A 70 11.36 -4.15 -0.76
C LEU A 70 11.76 -5.34 -1.65
N ILE A 71 10.96 -5.63 -2.69
CA ILE A 71 11.27 -6.67 -3.68
C ILE A 71 12.62 -6.37 -4.37
N TYR A 72 12.87 -5.13 -4.80
CA TYR A 72 14.14 -4.75 -5.41
C TYR A 72 15.32 -4.91 -4.44
N ARG A 73 15.19 -4.54 -3.16
CA ARG A 73 16.25 -4.76 -2.15
C ARG A 73 16.57 -6.25 -1.98
N GLU A 74 15.55 -7.10 -1.93
CA GLU A 74 15.76 -8.55 -1.84
C GLU A 74 16.39 -9.12 -3.12
N GLY A 75 15.97 -8.65 -4.30
CA GLY A 75 16.57 -9.00 -5.58
C GLY A 75 18.05 -8.62 -5.64
N ILE A 76 18.42 -7.41 -5.22
CA ILE A 76 19.82 -6.96 -5.11
C ILE A 76 20.61 -7.92 -4.21
N ARG A 77 20.10 -8.23 -3.02
CA ARG A 77 20.77 -9.12 -2.05
C ARG A 77 21.06 -10.51 -2.65
N ARG A 78 20.11 -11.08 -3.38
CA ARG A 78 20.26 -12.39 -4.04
C ARG A 78 21.23 -12.34 -5.22
N LEU A 79 21.12 -11.34 -6.10
CA LEU A 79 22.02 -11.19 -7.25
C LEU A 79 23.49 -11.03 -6.81
N GLN A 80 23.74 -10.32 -5.71
CA GLN A 80 25.06 -10.18 -5.10
C GLN A 80 25.60 -11.51 -4.52
N ALA A 81 24.72 -12.44 -4.16
CA ALA A 81 25.06 -13.78 -3.72
C ALA A 81 25.12 -14.80 -4.87
N ASP A 82 25.15 -14.34 -6.13
CA ASP A 82 25.10 -15.17 -7.35
C ASP A 82 23.82 -16.01 -7.47
N ASP A 83 22.74 -15.60 -6.79
CA ASP A 83 21.42 -16.19 -6.93
C ASP A 83 20.60 -15.41 -7.97
N GLN A 84 20.34 -16.07 -9.10
CA GLN A 84 19.60 -15.52 -10.24
C GLN A 84 18.11 -15.91 -10.24
N SER A 85 17.67 -16.68 -9.25
CA SER A 85 16.26 -17.04 -9.08
C SER A 85 15.27 -15.87 -8.97
N PRO A 86 15.63 -14.63 -8.51
CA PRO A 86 14.64 -13.55 -8.45
C PRO A 86 14.32 -12.91 -9.81
N ALA A 87 14.98 -13.28 -10.92
CA ALA A 87 14.78 -12.60 -12.21
C ALA A 87 13.31 -12.49 -12.66
N PRO A 88 12.47 -13.56 -12.56
CA PRO A 88 11.05 -13.45 -12.92
C PRO A 88 10.29 -12.48 -12.02
N ALA A 89 10.50 -12.53 -10.71
CA ALA A 89 9.89 -11.62 -9.74
C ALA A 89 10.27 -10.16 -9.98
N LEU A 90 11.54 -9.91 -10.35
CA LEU A 90 12.02 -8.57 -10.72
C LEU A 90 11.39 -8.08 -12.03
N ASN A 91 11.23 -8.95 -13.03
CA ASN A 91 10.54 -8.60 -14.27
C ASN A 91 9.09 -8.22 -14.02
N GLU A 92 8.35 -9.06 -13.28
CA GLU A 92 6.95 -8.81 -12.93
C GLU A 92 6.78 -7.51 -12.14
N SER A 93 7.70 -7.23 -11.21
CA SER A 93 7.74 -5.97 -10.45
C SER A 93 7.94 -4.75 -11.36
N ALA A 94 8.91 -4.82 -12.28
CA ALA A 94 9.18 -3.74 -13.23
C ALA A 94 8.01 -3.51 -14.20
N GLN A 95 7.26 -4.57 -14.55
CA GLN A 95 6.04 -4.45 -15.33
C GLN A 95 4.91 -3.75 -14.55
N ILE A 96 4.79 -3.99 -13.24
CA ILE A 96 3.85 -3.26 -12.39
C ILE A 96 4.26 -1.80 -12.31
N ILE A 97 5.53 -1.49 -12.07
CA ILE A 97 6.05 -0.11 -12.10
C ILE A 97 5.68 0.57 -13.41
N ARG A 98 6.00 -0.03 -14.57
CA ARG A 98 5.71 0.54 -15.89
C ARG A 98 4.23 0.91 -16.04
N ARG A 99 3.32 -0.04 -15.77
CA ARG A 99 1.89 0.16 -16.07
C ARG A 99 1.16 0.97 -15.01
N PHE A 100 1.46 0.75 -13.74
CA PHE A 100 0.68 1.27 -12.61
C PHE A 100 1.30 2.54 -12.03
N ILE A 101 2.61 2.53 -11.75
CA ILE A 101 3.29 3.69 -11.14
C ILE A 101 3.62 4.74 -12.19
N GLU A 102 4.17 4.30 -13.32
CA GLU A 102 4.71 5.22 -14.31
C GLU A 102 3.63 5.68 -15.30
N ASP A 103 2.96 4.74 -15.98
CA ASP A 103 2.03 5.09 -17.04
C ASP A 103 0.64 5.47 -16.51
N TYR A 104 0.37 5.34 -15.21
CA TYR A 104 -0.91 5.72 -14.58
C TYR A 104 -0.71 6.75 -13.45
N HIS A 105 -0.19 6.35 -12.29
CA HIS A 105 -0.02 7.22 -11.12
C HIS A 105 0.74 8.52 -11.46
N GLY A 106 1.96 8.42 -11.98
CA GLY A 106 2.77 9.60 -12.34
C GLY A 106 2.14 10.43 -13.47
N GLN A 107 1.28 9.84 -14.32
CA GLN A 107 0.51 10.61 -15.30
C GLN A 107 -0.61 11.41 -14.65
N LEU A 108 -1.28 10.86 -13.63
CA LEU A 108 -2.28 11.60 -12.87
C LEU A 108 -1.66 12.83 -12.22
N GLU A 109 -0.48 12.68 -11.63
CA GLU A 109 0.23 13.79 -11.03
C GLU A 109 0.66 14.85 -12.06
N GLU A 110 1.26 14.41 -13.16
CA GLU A 110 1.72 15.30 -14.23
C GLU A 110 0.58 16.08 -14.90
N GLN A 111 -0.60 15.46 -15.02
CA GLN A 111 -1.76 16.03 -15.73
C GLN A 111 -2.67 16.85 -14.82
N TYR A 112 -2.84 16.45 -13.57
CA TYR A 112 -3.87 17.02 -12.69
C TYR A 112 -3.31 17.70 -11.44
N VAL A 113 -2.23 17.18 -10.84
CA VAL A 113 -1.67 17.69 -9.57
C VAL A 113 -0.70 18.84 -9.83
N PHE A 114 0.38 18.59 -10.56
CA PHE A 114 1.46 19.58 -10.76
C PHE A 114 0.95 20.88 -11.42
N PRO A 115 0.05 20.85 -12.42
CA PRO A 115 -0.47 22.07 -13.01
C PRO A 115 -1.22 22.98 -12.03
N LYS A 116 -1.93 22.42 -11.04
CA LYS A 116 -2.66 23.21 -10.04
C LYS A 116 -1.70 24.00 -9.14
N LEU A 117 -0.60 23.37 -8.72
CA LEU A 117 0.45 24.02 -7.94
C LEU A 117 1.16 25.12 -8.74
N GLU A 118 1.48 24.81 -10.00
CA GLU A 118 2.17 25.74 -10.89
C GLU A 118 1.33 26.97 -11.22
N GLN A 119 0.03 26.80 -11.49
CA GLN A 119 -0.91 27.91 -11.69
C GLN A 119 -1.02 28.81 -10.45
N ALA A 120 -0.91 28.23 -9.25
CA ALA A 120 -0.87 28.97 -8.00
C ALA A 120 0.51 29.56 -7.68
N GLY A 121 1.52 29.37 -8.53
CA GLY A 121 2.89 29.84 -8.31
C GLY A 121 3.61 29.14 -7.14
N LYS A 122 3.18 27.94 -6.76
CA LYS A 122 3.76 27.16 -5.66
C LYS A 122 4.57 25.97 -6.17
N LEU A 123 5.69 25.68 -5.51
CA LEU A 123 6.49 24.46 -5.69
C LEU A 123 6.94 24.16 -7.13
N THR A 124 7.06 25.18 -7.98
CA THR A 124 7.39 25.01 -9.42
C THR A 124 8.76 24.39 -9.66
N ASP A 125 9.70 24.63 -8.75
CA ASP A 125 11.02 23.99 -8.72
C ASP A 125 10.91 22.49 -8.37
N ILE A 126 10.08 22.15 -7.37
CA ILE A 126 9.85 20.77 -6.96
C ILE A 126 9.13 19.99 -8.07
N THR A 127 8.03 20.50 -8.63
CA THR A 127 7.29 19.80 -9.70
C THR A 127 8.14 19.60 -10.95
N SER A 128 9.09 20.49 -11.22
CA SER A 128 10.08 20.31 -12.30
C SER A 128 11.04 19.15 -12.02
N VAL A 129 11.53 19.04 -10.78
CA VAL A 129 12.39 17.94 -10.34
C VAL A 129 11.63 16.61 -10.37
N LEU A 130 10.39 16.57 -9.89
CA LEU A 130 9.57 15.34 -9.87
C LEU A 130 9.34 14.81 -11.29
N ARG A 131 8.98 15.66 -12.26
CA ARG A 131 8.90 15.24 -13.67
C ARG A 131 10.21 14.69 -14.23
N THR A 132 11.33 15.31 -13.86
CA THR A 132 12.65 14.78 -14.23
C THR A 132 12.87 13.39 -13.62
N GLN A 133 12.49 13.20 -12.36
CA GLN A 133 12.59 11.91 -11.68
C GLN A 133 11.66 10.85 -12.29
N HIS A 134 10.42 11.19 -12.66
CA HIS A 134 9.53 10.30 -13.43
C HIS A 134 10.22 9.82 -14.71
N GLN A 135 10.77 10.75 -15.50
CA GLN A 135 11.45 10.40 -16.74
C GLN A 135 12.68 9.51 -16.50
N ARG A 136 13.44 9.76 -15.44
CA ARG A 136 14.58 8.91 -15.06
C ARG A 136 14.13 7.54 -14.56
N GLY A 137 13.01 7.46 -13.87
CA GLY A 137 12.36 6.23 -13.43
C GLY A 137 12.06 5.33 -14.62
N ARG A 138 11.39 5.88 -15.65
CA ARG A 138 11.06 5.15 -16.88
C ARG A 138 12.29 4.54 -17.54
N VAL A 139 13.40 5.26 -17.58
CA VAL A 139 14.67 4.77 -18.15
C VAL A 139 15.24 3.60 -17.35
N LEU A 140 15.18 3.66 -16.02
CA LEU A 140 15.64 2.56 -15.16
C LEU A 140 14.72 1.34 -15.29
N THR A 141 13.41 1.55 -15.34
CA THR A 141 12.42 0.49 -15.56
C THR A 141 12.64 -0.24 -16.88
N ASP A 142 12.94 0.48 -17.98
CA ASP A 142 13.26 -0.15 -19.27
C ASP A 142 14.50 -1.04 -19.19
N ARG A 143 15.53 -0.62 -18.45
CA ARG A 143 16.75 -1.42 -18.26
C ARG A 143 16.49 -2.67 -17.44
N VAL A 144 15.72 -2.56 -16.36
CA VAL A 144 15.32 -3.72 -15.53
C VAL A 144 14.51 -4.70 -16.37
N LEU A 145 13.52 -4.22 -17.14
CA LEU A 145 12.73 -5.07 -18.04
C LEU A 145 13.62 -5.76 -19.07
N ALA A 146 14.49 -5.03 -19.76
CA ALA A 146 15.39 -5.58 -20.77
C ALA A 146 16.32 -6.65 -20.18
N ALA A 147 16.90 -6.39 -19.01
CA ALA A 147 17.79 -7.33 -18.33
C ALA A 147 17.05 -8.62 -17.92
N THR A 148 15.81 -8.50 -17.44
CA THR A 148 15.08 -9.63 -16.85
C THR A 148 14.16 -10.37 -17.82
N THR A 149 14.02 -9.91 -19.06
CA THR A 149 13.21 -10.57 -20.11
C THR A 149 13.94 -11.76 -20.76
N ALA A 150 15.27 -11.77 -20.74
CA ALA A 150 16.06 -12.85 -21.35
C ALA A 150 16.03 -14.12 -20.48
N ALA A 151 15.77 -15.28 -21.10
CA ALA A 151 15.85 -16.59 -20.44
C ALA A 151 17.30 -17.03 -20.14
N ALA A 152 18.29 -16.21 -20.49
CA ALA A 152 19.71 -16.54 -20.33
C ALA A 152 20.19 -16.15 -18.94
N ALA A 153 21.08 -16.98 -18.38
CA ALA A 153 21.76 -16.66 -17.14
C ALA A 153 22.56 -15.35 -17.28
N PHE A 154 22.54 -14.53 -16.23
CA PHE A 154 23.34 -13.33 -16.14
C PHE A 154 24.82 -13.70 -15.96
N ASP A 155 25.71 -13.03 -16.67
CA ASP A 155 27.10 -12.96 -16.25
C ASP A 155 27.27 -11.95 -15.09
N GLN A 156 28.43 -11.95 -14.44
CA GLN A 156 28.68 -11.05 -13.31
C GLN A 156 28.47 -9.56 -13.65
N PRO A 157 28.99 -9.02 -14.77
CA PRO A 157 28.73 -7.64 -15.16
C PRO A 157 27.25 -7.29 -15.34
N ALA A 158 26.44 -8.19 -15.91
CA ALA A 158 25.01 -7.98 -16.07
C ALA A 158 24.30 -7.94 -14.70
N ARG A 159 24.66 -8.82 -13.76
CA ARG A 159 24.11 -8.79 -12.39
C ARG A 159 24.45 -7.49 -11.67
N ASP A 160 25.71 -7.04 -11.78
CA ASP A 160 26.17 -5.81 -11.13
C ASP A 160 25.43 -4.59 -11.69
N THR A 161 25.23 -4.53 -13.01
CA THR A 161 24.48 -3.45 -13.67
C THR A 161 23.02 -3.44 -13.23
N LEU A 162 22.36 -4.61 -13.23
CA LEU A 162 20.97 -4.73 -12.80
C LEU A 162 20.79 -4.31 -11.32
N ALA A 163 21.72 -4.72 -10.44
CA ALA A 163 21.71 -4.31 -9.05
C ALA A 163 21.91 -2.79 -8.89
N GLN A 164 22.77 -2.18 -9.70
CA GLN A 164 22.99 -0.72 -9.70
C GLN A 164 21.76 0.06 -10.17
N ASP A 165 21.10 -0.38 -11.25
CA ASP A 165 19.88 0.28 -11.75
C ASP A 165 18.74 0.22 -10.71
N MET A 166 18.54 -0.94 -10.07
CA MET A 166 17.55 -1.08 -8.97
C MET A 166 17.91 -0.22 -7.75
N ALA A 167 19.18 -0.18 -7.35
CA ALA A 167 19.64 0.66 -6.25
C ALA A 167 19.46 2.15 -6.54
N ALA A 168 19.71 2.58 -7.77
CA ALA A 168 19.46 3.94 -8.22
C ALA A 168 17.96 4.29 -8.20
N TYR A 169 17.10 3.35 -8.60
CA TYR A 169 15.65 3.51 -8.54
C TYR A 169 15.17 3.71 -7.09
N ILE A 170 15.58 2.83 -6.17
CA ILE A 170 15.28 2.94 -4.73
C ILE A 170 15.74 4.29 -4.18
N ARG A 171 17.00 4.64 -4.42
CA ARG A 171 17.61 5.89 -3.90
C ARG A 171 16.88 7.14 -4.37
N MET A 172 16.25 7.09 -5.55
CA MET A 172 15.48 8.20 -6.10
C MET A 172 14.04 8.22 -5.57
N PHE A 173 13.36 7.07 -5.56
CA PHE A 173 11.92 7.03 -5.28
C PHE A 173 11.56 7.15 -3.79
N GLU A 174 12.42 6.69 -2.87
CA GLU A 174 12.19 6.88 -1.42
C GLU A 174 11.99 8.37 -1.02
N PRO A 175 12.88 9.31 -1.39
CA PRO A 175 12.65 10.73 -1.09
C PRO A 175 11.63 11.39 -2.02
N HIS A 176 11.31 10.78 -3.17
CA HIS A 176 10.32 11.29 -4.13
C HIS A 176 8.92 11.18 -3.55
N GLU A 177 8.47 9.95 -3.27
CA GLU A 177 7.14 9.67 -2.71
C GLU A 177 6.96 10.34 -1.34
N ALA A 178 8.02 10.39 -0.53
CA ALA A 178 7.97 11.05 0.78
C ALA A 178 7.70 12.55 0.66
N ARG A 179 8.23 13.21 -0.39
CA ARG A 179 7.99 14.65 -0.63
C ARG A 179 6.64 14.89 -1.27
N GLU A 180 6.17 13.99 -2.12
CA GLU A 180 4.79 14.06 -2.61
C GLU A 180 3.79 13.98 -1.46
N ASP A 181 3.91 12.93 -0.64
CA ASP A 181 3.04 12.66 0.51
C ASP A 181 3.00 13.83 1.52
N THR A 182 4.16 14.44 1.80
CA THR A 182 4.30 15.38 2.94
C THR A 182 4.43 16.85 2.56
N VAL A 183 4.66 17.17 1.28
CA VAL A 183 4.86 18.54 0.80
C VAL A 183 3.92 18.87 -0.35
N VAL A 184 3.88 18.04 -1.39
CA VAL A 184 3.09 18.32 -2.62
C VAL A 184 1.60 18.20 -2.33
N PHE A 185 1.14 17.09 -1.77
CA PHE A 185 -0.29 16.86 -1.54
C PHE A 185 -0.90 17.80 -0.49
N PRO A 186 -0.21 18.14 0.62
CA PRO A 186 -0.68 19.21 1.51
C PRO A 186 -0.77 20.57 0.79
N ALA A 187 0.22 20.93 -0.02
CA ALA A 187 0.17 22.18 -0.77
C ALA A 187 -0.95 22.18 -1.83
N LEU A 188 -1.27 21.02 -2.42
CA LEU A 188 -2.39 20.85 -3.33
C LEU A 188 -3.71 21.17 -2.63
N ARG A 189 -3.89 20.65 -1.41
CA ARG A 189 -5.09 20.90 -0.60
C ARG A 189 -5.28 22.39 -0.32
N ASP A 190 -4.21 23.16 -0.14
CA ASP A 190 -4.26 24.60 0.13
C ASP A 190 -4.64 25.45 -1.07
N VAL A 191 -4.42 24.97 -2.29
CA VAL A 191 -4.65 25.75 -3.53
C VAL A 191 -5.95 25.39 -4.25
N MET A 192 -6.65 24.35 -3.79
CA MET A 192 -7.87 23.85 -4.40
C MET A 192 -9.11 24.13 -3.53
N SER A 193 -10.22 24.46 -4.20
CA SER A 193 -11.53 24.47 -3.54
C SER A 193 -12.00 23.05 -3.21
N ALA A 194 -12.95 22.93 -2.27
CA ALA A 194 -13.50 21.62 -1.91
C ALA A 194 -14.26 20.94 -3.07
N VAL A 195 -14.77 21.72 -4.04
CA VAL A 195 -15.44 21.17 -5.23
C VAL A 195 -14.39 20.58 -6.17
N GLU A 196 -13.39 21.37 -6.57
CA GLU A 196 -12.32 20.88 -7.45
C GLU A 196 -11.58 19.66 -6.89
N PHE A 197 -11.43 19.59 -5.57
CA PHE A 197 -10.77 18.48 -4.91
C PHE A 197 -11.59 17.18 -4.96
N ARG A 198 -12.93 17.28 -4.91
CA ARG A 198 -13.82 16.13 -5.12
C ARG A 198 -13.85 15.71 -6.58
N ASP A 199 -14.00 16.67 -7.50
CA ASP A 199 -14.05 16.39 -8.94
C ASP A 199 -12.74 15.71 -9.41
N MET A 200 -11.60 16.06 -8.81
CA MET A 200 -10.32 15.39 -9.07
C MET A 200 -10.31 13.94 -8.59
N ALA A 201 -10.91 13.64 -7.43
CA ALA A 201 -11.02 12.27 -6.92
C ALA A 201 -11.88 11.41 -7.85
N GLU A 202 -13.04 11.91 -8.30
CA GLU A 202 -13.90 11.24 -9.28
C GLU A 202 -13.14 10.97 -10.60
N THR A 203 -12.34 11.93 -11.05
CA THR A 203 -11.49 11.77 -12.25
C THR A 203 -10.46 10.64 -12.09
N PHE A 204 -9.87 10.49 -10.90
CA PHE A 204 -8.86 9.46 -10.64
C PHE A 204 -9.49 8.07 -10.58
N GLU A 205 -10.66 7.96 -9.94
CA GLU A 205 -11.46 6.72 -9.90
C GLU A 205 -11.85 6.27 -11.31
N ASP A 206 -12.36 7.19 -12.14
CA ASP A 206 -12.69 6.91 -13.54
C ASP A 206 -11.47 6.43 -14.35
N GLU A 207 -10.31 7.07 -14.17
CA GLU A 207 -9.07 6.67 -14.84
C GLU A 207 -8.56 5.30 -14.35
N GLU A 208 -8.71 4.99 -13.05
CA GLU A 208 -8.40 3.68 -12.50
C GLU A 208 -9.27 2.61 -13.18
N HIS A 209 -10.59 2.79 -13.13
CA HIS A 209 -11.56 1.86 -13.71
C HIS A 209 -11.33 1.66 -15.21
N ARG A 210 -11.03 2.74 -15.95
CA ARG A 210 -10.75 2.67 -17.38
C ARG A 210 -9.51 1.83 -17.71
N ARG A 211 -8.49 1.87 -16.86
CA ARG A 211 -7.19 1.21 -17.11
C ARG A 211 -7.08 -0.18 -16.50
N PHE A 212 -7.72 -0.42 -15.37
CA PHE A 212 -7.53 -1.61 -14.55
C PHE A 212 -8.84 -2.32 -14.16
N GLY A 213 -10.01 -1.73 -14.44
CA GLY A 213 -11.32 -2.25 -14.06
C GLY A 213 -11.70 -1.96 -12.61
N GLU A 214 -12.90 -2.38 -12.19
CA GLU A 214 -13.48 -2.10 -10.86
C GLU A 214 -12.63 -2.60 -9.67
N ALA A 215 -11.78 -3.60 -9.89
CA ALA A 215 -10.89 -4.14 -8.86
C ALA A 215 -9.41 -3.82 -9.15
N GLY A 216 -9.15 -2.68 -9.80
CA GLY A 216 -7.85 -2.32 -10.35
C GLY A 216 -6.73 -2.30 -9.32
N PHE A 217 -6.85 -1.43 -8.32
CA PHE A 217 -5.91 -1.28 -7.21
C PHE A 217 -5.72 -2.61 -6.46
N GLN A 218 -6.81 -3.27 -6.09
CA GLN A 218 -6.74 -4.54 -5.34
C GLN A 218 -6.01 -5.63 -6.13
N SER A 219 -6.27 -5.73 -7.44
CA SER A 219 -5.59 -6.69 -8.31
C SER A 219 -4.08 -6.44 -8.40
N VAL A 220 -3.65 -5.17 -8.31
CA VAL A 220 -2.22 -4.83 -8.28
C VAL A 220 -1.61 -5.18 -6.92
N VAL A 221 -2.31 -4.88 -5.81
CA VAL A 221 -1.89 -5.25 -4.45
C VAL A 221 -1.69 -6.75 -4.30
N ASP A 222 -2.60 -7.55 -4.87
CA ASP A 222 -2.54 -9.02 -4.84
C ASP A 222 -1.35 -9.54 -5.66
N LYS A 223 -1.10 -8.98 -6.85
CA LYS A 223 0.07 -9.33 -7.66
C LYS A 223 1.37 -9.05 -6.91
N VAL A 224 1.49 -7.90 -6.25
CA VAL A 224 2.67 -7.60 -5.43
C VAL A 224 2.81 -8.58 -4.26
N ALA A 225 1.70 -8.94 -3.61
CA ALA A 225 1.72 -9.95 -2.55
C ALA A 225 2.23 -11.31 -3.05
N ASP A 226 1.83 -11.73 -4.25
CA ASP A 226 2.28 -12.99 -4.82
C ASP A 226 3.77 -12.98 -5.18
N ILE A 227 4.29 -11.84 -5.65
CA ILE A 227 5.73 -11.65 -5.87
C ILE A 227 6.48 -11.75 -4.54
N GLU A 228 6.03 -11.06 -3.50
CA GLU A 228 6.63 -11.13 -2.16
C GLU A 228 6.63 -12.56 -1.62
N LYS A 229 5.54 -13.32 -1.80
CA LYS A 229 5.46 -14.74 -1.40
C LYS A 229 6.46 -15.59 -2.17
N SER A 230 6.61 -15.37 -3.48
CA SER A 230 7.58 -16.10 -4.32
C SER A 230 9.02 -15.88 -3.87
N LEU A 231 9.31 -14.70 -3.33
CA LEU A 231 10.61 -14.36 -2.75
C LEU A 231 10.70 -14.69 -1.25
N GLY A 232 9.63 -15.20 -0.61
CA GLY A 232 9.64 -15.46 0.83
C GLY A 232 9.83 -14.20 1.67
N ILE A 233 9.40 -13.03 1.18
CA ILE A 233 9.44 -11.75 1.90
C ILE A 233 8.04 -11.20 2.21
N TYR A 234 7.00 -12.04 2.20
CA TYR A 234 5.62 -11.62 2.46
C TYR A 234 5.27 -11.46 3.94
N ASP A 235 5.84 -12.29 4.83
CA ASP A 235 5.46 -12.28 6.25
C ASP A 235 6.01 -11.04 6.96
N LEU A 236 5.12 -10.17 7.44
CA LEU A 236 5.50 -8.94 8.14
C LEU A 236 6.40 -9.21 9.37
N SER A 237 6.21 -10.35 10.04
CA SER A 237 6.95 -10.67 11.28
C SER A 237 8.46 -10.79 11.06
N GLN A 238 8.92 -11.15 9.85
CA GLN A 238 10.34 -11.30 9.52
C GLN A 238 11.13 -9.97 9.58
N PHE A 239 10.44 -8.83 9.54
CA PHE A 239 11.05 -7.50 9.63
C PHE A 239 11.09 -6.97 11.07
N THR A 240 10.63 -7.74 12.05
CA THR A 240 10.67 -7.38 13.47
C THR A 240 12.09 -7.58 14.01
N PRO A 241 12.76 -6.54 14.53
CA PRO A 241 14.04 -6.71 15.20
C PRO A 241 13.92 -7.63 16.42
N SER A 242 14.91 -8.50 16.61
CA SER A 242 15.05 -9.37 17.79
C SER A 242 15.33 -8.60 19.07
#